data_AF-A0A9D7Z9E5-F1
#
_entry.id   AF-A0A9D7Z9E5-F1
#
_cell.length_a   1.000
_cell.length_b   1.000
_cell.length_c   1.000
_cell.angle_alpha   90.00
_cell.angle_beta   90.00
_cell.angle_gamma   90.00
#
_symmetry.space_group_name_H-M   'P 1'
#
loop_
_entity.id
_entity.type
_entity.pdbx_description
1 polymer ?
#
loop_
_entity_poly.entity_id
_entity_poly.type
_entity_poly.pdbx_seq_one_letter_code
_entity_poly.pdbx_strand_id
1 'polypeptide(L)' 'MLLIGGSAVPPVMISALEDFDIRTIHGWGMTEMSPIGTCTRPIAGASREDRVANAIPQGKRLFGLEMKIVGEDGAAAA' A
#
# COMPACT_ATOMS: atom_id res chain seq x y z
N MET A 1 3.71 -14.66 -1.04
CA MET A 1 3.31 -13.24 -1.07
C MET A 1 1.80 -13.17 -0.97
N LEU A 2 1.27 -12.20 -0.22
CA LEU A 2 -0.16 -12.07 0.02
C LEU A 2 -0.58 -10.59 -0.11
N LEU A 3 -1.65 -10.33 -0.85
CA LEU A 3 -2.25 -9.00 -1.03
C LEU A 3 -3.35 -8.81 0.03
N ILE A 4 -3.24 -7.75 0.84
CA ILE A 4 -4.23 -7.38 1.85
C ILE A 4 -4.70 -5.96 1.58
N GLY A 5 -6.00 -5.72 1.65
CA GLY A 5 -6.59 -4.41 1.45
C GLY A 5 -8.03 -4.33 1.98
N GLY A 6 -8.70 -3.22 1.71
CA GLY A 6 -10.04 -2.90 2.24
C GLY A 6 -10.02 -2.26 3.64
N SER A 7 -8.93 -2.43 4.38
CA SER A 7 -8.60 -1.70 5.61
C SER A 7 -7.09 -1.58 5.74
N ALA A 8 -6.61 -0.66 6.59
CA ALA A 8 -5.19 -0.52 6.85
C ALA A 8 -4.63 -1.79 7.53
N VAL A 9 -3.64 -2.41 6.91
CA VAL A 9 -2.95 -3.57 7.51
C VAL A 9 -2.13 -3.12 8.72
N PRO A 10 -2.33 -3.70 9.92
CA PRO A 10 -1.55 -3.33 11.09
C PRO A 10 -0.05 -3.65 10.89
N PRO A 11 0.88 -2.76 11.29
CA PRO A 11 2.33 -3.01 11.17
C PRO A 11 2.80 -4.30 11.85
N VAL A 12 2.19 -4.66 12.97
CA VAL A 12 2.46 -5.92 13.68
C VAL A 12 2.12 -7.15 12.83
N MET A 13 1.04 -7.10 12.05
CA MET A 13 0.65 -8.19 11.15
C MET A 13 1.64 -8.32 9.99
N ILE A 14 2.09 -7.19 9.43
CA ILE A 14 3.11 -7.16 8.38
C ILE A 14 4.41 -7.81 8.87
N SER A 15 4.88 -7.40 10.05
CA SER A 15 6.09 -7.98 10.66
C SER A 15 5.95 -9.47 10.93
N ALA A 16 4.80 -9.91 11.47
CA ALA A 16 4.56 -11.32 11.75
C ALA A 16 4.54 -12.18 10.48
N LEU A 17 3.89 -11.71 9.41
CA LEU A 17 3.87 -12.41 8.11
C LEU A 17 5.28 -12.49 7.49
N GLU A 18 6.06 -11.42 7.62
CA GLU A 18 7.44 -11.38 7.17
C GLU A 18 8.32 -12.41 7.90
N ASP A 19 8.07 -12.68 9.20
CA ASP A 19 8.76 -13.73 9.97
C ASP A 19 8.40 -15.15 9.52
N PHE A 20 7.27 -15.32 8.83
CA PHE A 20 6.89 -16.55 8.13
C PHE A 20 7.35 -16.57 6.67
N ASP A 21 8.25 -15.68 6.25
CA ASP A 21 8.68 -15.47 4.86
C ASP A 21 7.52 -15.11 3.90
N ILE A 22 6.39 -14.62 4.43
CA ILE A 22 5.25 -14.17 3.65
C ILE A 22 5.35 -12.66 3.42
N ARG A 23 5.79 -12.29 2.22
CA ARG A 23 5.76 -10.88 1.77
C ARG A 23 4.33 -10.35 1.72
N THR A 24 4.09 -9.22 2.39
CA THR A 24 2.81 -8.51 2.34
C THR A 24 2.82 -7.44 1.25
N ILE A 25 1.78 -7.43 0.41
CA ILE A 25 1.44 -6.31 -0.47
C ILE A 25 0.22 -5.62 0.13
N HIS A 26 0.36 -4.34 0.46
CA HIS A 26 -0.74 -3.54 0.99
C HIS A 26 -1.42 -2.84 -0.17
N GLY A 27 -2.67 -3.19 -0.42
CA GLY A 27 -3.51 -2.59 -1.45
C GLY A 27 -4.53 -1.65 -0.83
N TRP A 28 -4.77 -0.51 -1.48
CA TRP A 28 -5.90 0.36 -1.17
C TRP A 28 -6.76 0.54 -2.41
N GLY A 29 -8.05 0.70 -2.17
CA GLY A 29 -9.02 1.13 -3.14
C GLY A 29 -10.42 0.99 -2.59
N MET A 30 -11.41 1.16 -3.46
CA MET A 30 -12.82 1.25 -3.11
C MET A 30 -13.63 0.54 -4.20
N THR A 31 -14.90 0.21 -3.91
CA THR A 31 -15.80 -0.43 -4.89
C THR A 31 -15.87 0.36 -6.20
N GLU A 32 -15.88 1.69 -6.11
CA GLU A 32 -15.94 2.66 -7.21
C GLU A 32 -14.72 2.60 -8.13
N MET A 33 -13.60 2.01 -7.69
CA MET A 33 -12.35 1.90 -8.44
C MET A 33 -12.12 0.51 -9.04
N SER A 34 -13.09 -0.41 -8.92
CA SER A 34 -13.02 -1.76 -9.49
C SER A 34 -11.74 -2.58 -9.19
N PRO A 35 -11.40 -2.90 -7.92
CA PRO A 35 -11.51 -2.15 -6.68
C PRO A 35 -10.15 -1.55 -6.22
N ILE A 36 -9.10 -1.62 -7.04
CA ILE A 36 -7.71 -1.32 -6.62
C ILE A 36 -7.25 0.02 -7.17
N GLY A 37 -6.85 0.92 -6.26
CA GLY A 37 -6.26 2.21 -6.59
C GLY A 37 -4.73 2.23 -6.48
N THR A 38 -4.21 1.73 -5.37
CA THR A 38 -2.77 1.72 -5.07
C THR A 38 -2.32 0.36 -4.54
N CYS A 39 -1.04 0.04 -4.70
CA CYS A 39 -0.42 -1.07 -3.99
C CYS A 39 1.07 -0.83 -3.70
N THR A 40 1.59 -1.45 -2.64
CA THR A 40 3.03 -1.49 -2.40
C THR A 40 3.71 -2.43 -3.40
N ARG A 41 5.00 -2.20 -3.67
CA ARG A 41 5.78 -3.05 -4.59
C ARG A 41 6.99 -3.61 -3.82
N PRO A 42 7.28 -4.91 -3.91
CA PRO A 42 8.46 -5.48 -3.26
C PRO A 42 9.73 -4.79 -3.75
N ILE A 43 10.67 -4.57 -2.83
CA ILE A 43 12.01 -4.07 -3.14
C ILE A 43 12.95 -5.27 -3.16
N ALA A 44 13.56 -5.54 -4.30
CA ALA A 44 14.49 -6.66 -4.46
C ALA A 44 15.74 -6.44 -3.59
N GLY A 45 16.18 -7.49 -2.89
CA GLY A 45 17.38 -7.44 -2.06
C GLY A 45 17.30 -6.56 -0.80
N ALA A 46 16.14 -5.96 -0.52
CA ALA A 46 15.95 -5.11 0.67
C ALA A 46 16.09 -5.91 1.98
N SER A 47 16.52 -5.23 3.05
CA SER A 47 16.59 -5.83 4.39
C SER A 47 15.20 -6.20 4.91
N ARG A 48 15.11 -7.03 5.96
CA ARG A 48 13.80 -7.34 6.61
C ARG A 48 13.09 -6.06 7.05
N GLU A 49 13.83 -5.14 7.68
CA GLU A 49 13.30 -3.87 8.16
C GLU A 49 12.75 -3.01 7.02
N ASP A 50 13.51 -2.86 5.92
CA ASP A 50 13.07 -2.11 4.75
C ASP A 50 11.84 -2.72 4.08
N ARG A 51 11.74 -4.06 4.05
CA ARG A 51 10.58 -4.76 3.48
C ARG A 51 9.33 -4.54 4.31
N VAL A 52 9.43 -4.61 5.64
CA VAL A 52 8.33 -4.28 6.55
C VAL A 52 7.93 -2.83 6.38
N ALA A 53 8.89 -1.90 6.44
CA ALA A 53 8.63 -0.47 6.28
C ALA A 53 7.95 -0.13 4.94
N ASN A 54 8.40 -0.74 3.85
CA ASN A 54 7.81 -0.57 2.52
C ASN A 54 6.37 -1.12 2.40
N ALA A 55 5.99 -2.10 3.22
CA ALA A 55 4.65 -2.68 3.22
C ALA A 55 3.64 -1.91 4.10
N ILE A 56 4.09 -1.03 4.99
CA ILE A 56 3.22 -0.21 5.86
C ILE A 56 2.30 0.75 5.08
N PRO A 57 2.80 1.61 4.17
CA PRO A 57 1.93 2.58 3.48
C PRO A 57 0.97 1.90 2.49
N GLN A 58 -0.06 2.63 2.04
CA GLN A 58 -1.06 2.16 1.06
C GLN A 58 -0.48 1.98 -0.35
N GLY A 59 0.79 2.34 -0.54
CA GLY A 59 1.54 2.10 -1.77
C GLY A 59 1.40 3.19 -2.82
N LYS A 60 1.73 2.84 -4.07
CA LYS A 60 1.74 3.77 -5.21
C LYS A 60 0.58 3.48 -6.14
N ARG A 61 0.09 4.52 -6.82
CA ARG A 61 -0.97 4.40 -7.84
C ARG A 61 -0.58 3.41 -8.93
N LEU A 62 -1.58 2.67 -9.42
CA LEU A 62 -1.42 1.82 -10.60
C LEU A 62 -1.39 2.64 -11.88
N PHE A 63 -0.86 2.04 -12.95
CA PHE A 63 -0.94 2.62 -14.29
C PHE A 63 -2.41 2.80 -14.71
N GLY A 64 -2.70 3.90 -15.41
CA GLY A 64 -4.06 4.25 -15.82
C GLY A 64 -4.89 4.98 -14.76
N LEU A 65 -4.37 5.15 -13.54
CA LEU A 65 -5.04 5.90 -12.48
C LEU A 65 -4.35 7.23 -12.22
N GLU A 66 -5.15 8.27 -12.02
CA GLU A 66 -4.72 9.59 -11.58
C GLU A 66 -5.22 9.86 -10.16
N MET A 67 -4.40 10.52 -9.36
CA MET A 67 -4.70 10.84 -7.97
C MET A 67 -4.20 12.24 -7.64
N LYS A 68 -5.00 12.97 -6.88
CA LYS A 68 -4.64 14.27 -6.31
C LYS A 68 -5.26 14.43 -4.93
N ILE A 69 -4.60 15.19 -4.07
CA ILE A 69 -5.18 15.67 -2.81
C ILE A 69 -5.55 17.14 -3.05
N VAL A 70 -6.77 17.51 -2.69
CA VAL A 70 -7.28 18.89 -2.84
C VAL A 70 -7.80 19.39 -1.50
N GLY A 71 -7.66 20.69 -1.25
CA GLY A 71 -8.26 21.37 -0.12
C GLY A 71 -9.78 21.55 -0.30
N GLU A 72 -10.44 22.12 0.71
CA GLU A 72 -11.90 22.39 0.68
C GLU A 72 -12.31 23.34 -0.45
N ASP A 73 -11.41 24.23 -0.88
CA ASP A 73 -11.58 25.16 -1.99
C ASP A 73 -11.34 24.52 -3.38
N GLY A 74 -10.96 23.24 -3.41
CA GLY A 74 -10.63 22.50 -4.63
C GLY A 74 -9.24 22.80 -5.18
N ALA A 75 -8.45 23.68 -4.54
CA ALA A 75 -7.06 23.90 -4.89
C ALA A 75 -6.21 22.68 -4.51
N ALA A 76 -5.08 22.48 -5.21
CA ALA A 76 -4.16 21.41 -4.86
C ALA A 76 -3.66 21.61 -3.42
N ALA A 77 -3.72 20.56 -2.61
CA ALA A 77 -3.15 20.59 -1.28
C ALA A 77 -1.62 20.80 -1.40
N ALA A 78 -1.09 21.71 -0.57
CA ALA A 78 0.34 22.00 -0.50
C ALA A 78 1.14 20.82 0.08
#